data_AF-A0A857FL72-F1
#
_entry.id   AF-A0A857FL72-F1
#
_cell.length_a   1.000
_cell.length_b   1.000
_cell.length_c   1.000
_cell.angle_alpha   90.00
_cell.angle_beta   90.00
_cell.angle_gamma   90.00
#
_symmetry.space_group_name_H-M   'P 1'
#
loop_
_entity.id
_entity.type
_entity.pdbx_description
1 polymer ?
#
loop_
_entity_poly.entity_id
_entity_poly.type
_entity_poly.pdbx_seq_one_letter_code
_entity_poly.pdbx_strand_id
1 'polypeptide(L)'
;MKTEIKNKSFVFIVLSVFSIFLLSRFSGTLLHGGRFQAEEGCVFFEKAWYSSWYGALFHSFGGYINIMANGSTLLASRLVPLAYAPYVTMSIALVFQLMAPFMLLTAKDEWLSSTRTRIVAVALLLFVPQSVEVSVQSMHTQFHLALCCGLILALATTSGWREYMRLGLLFLGPLSGPGAVSMAPLFVLRLFFDRTRARLVECLVIVGASATQLLFFFEKYGERTYNSTWRVRKTPWL
;
A
#
# COMPACT_ATOMS: atom_id res chain seq x y z
N MET A 1 15.07 -27.70 -11.02
CA MET A 1 15.64 -27.19 -9.74
C MET A 1 16.65 -26.04 -9.92
N LYS A 2 17.70 -26.16 -10.76
CA LYS A 2 18.70 -25.08 -10.98
C LYS A 2 18.14 -23.78 -11.57
N THR A 3 17.16 -23.85 -12.48
CA THR A 3 16.49 -22.68 -13.08
C THR A 3 15.63 -21.91 -12.07
N GLU A 4 15.03 -22.60 -11.11
CA GLU A 4 14.16 -21.99 -10.10
C GLU A 4 14.97 -21.26 -9.01
N ILE A 5 16.11 -21.83 -8.60
CA ILE A 5 17.05 -21.21 -7.65
C ILE A 5 17.68 -19.95 -8.25
N LYS A 6 18.10 -20.00 -9.52
CA LYS A 6 18.65 -18.83 -10.23
C LYS A 6 17.64 -17.67 -10.30
N ASN A 7 16.35 -17.99 -10.40
CA ASN A 7 15.28 -16.99 -10.43
C ASN A 7 15.07 -16.33 -9.05
N LYS A 8 15.14 -17.09 -7.94
CA LYS A 8 15.00 -16.53 -6.59
C LYS A 8 16.10 -15.55 -6.24
N SER A 9 17.37 -15.90 -6.50
CA SER A 9 18.50 -15.00 -6.27
C SER A 9 18.40 -13.74 -7.13
N PHE A 10 17.98 -13.87 -8.40
CA PHE A 10 17.75 -12.72 -9.27
C PHE A 10 16.67 -11.78 -8.72
N VAL A 11 15.50 -12.30 -8.35
CA VAL A 11 14.40 -11.50 -7.78
C VAL A 11 14.88 -10.78 -6.53
N PHE A 12 15.57 -11.47 -5.62
CA PHE A 12 16.09 -10.89 -4.38
C PHE A 12 17.10 -9.77 -4.64
N ILE A 13 18.05 -9.97 -5.56
CA ILE A 13 19.05 -8.96 -5.92
C ILE A 13 18.36 -7.72 -6.49
N VAL A 14 17.43 -7.88 -7.44
CA VAL A 14 16.75 -6.73 -8.05
C VAL A 14 15.91 -5.97 -7.04
N LEU A 15 15.18 -6.65 -6.16
CA LEU A 15 14.42 -5.99 -5.10
C LEU A 15 15.31 -5.31 -4.06
N SER A 16 16.46 -5.90 -3.73
CA SER A 16 17.42 -5.29 -2.83
C SER A 16 17.99 -4.01 -3.43
N VAL A 17 18.40 -4.04 -4.70
CA VAL A 17 18.85 -2.86 -5.43
C VAL A 17 17.75 -1.80 -5.49
N PHE A 18 16.52 -2.18 -5.85
CA PHE A 18 15.37 -1.26 -5.86
C PHE A 18 15.16 -0.60 -4.49
N SER A 19 15.20 -1.39 -3.41
CA SER A 19 15.03 -0.91 -2.03
C SER A 19 16.14 0.05 -1.64
N ILE A 20 17.40 -0.26 -1.95
CA ILE A 20 18.56 0.59 -1.65
C ILE A 20 18.45 1.92 -2.40
N PHE A 21 18.13 1.90 -3.70
CA PHE A 21 17.93 3.13 -4.48
C PHE A 21 16.75 3.96 -4.00
N LEU A 22 15.69 3.32 -3.52
CA LEU A 22 14.55 4.02 -2.97
C LEU A 22 14.92 4.66 -1.62
N LEU A 23 15.54 3.90 -0.72
CA LEU A 23 15.91 4.37 0.62
C LEU A 23 17.05 5.40 0.60
N SER A 24 17.94 5.37 -0.40
CA SER A 24 18.99 6.38 -0.53
C SER A 24 18.44 7.79 -0.73
N ARG A 25 17.26 7.92 -1.37
CA ARG A 25 16.52 9.18 -1.50
C ARG A 25 16.05 9.74 -0.14
N PHE A 26 15.97 8.89 0.88
CA PHE A 26 15.53 9.20 2.24
C PHE A 26 16.66 9.02 3.26
N SER A 27 17.92 8.93 2.82
CA SER A 27 19.08 8.68 3.68
C SER A 27 19.16 9.65 4.85
N GLY A 28 18.93 10.95 4.62
CA GLY A 28 18.85 11.95 5.69
C GLY A 28 17.80 11.60 6.74
N THR A 29 16.57 11.33 6.33
CA THR A 29 15.47 10.94 7.24
C THR A 29 15.78 9.66 8.02
N LEU A 30 16.34 8.65 7.37
CA LEU A 30 16.65 7.37 8.01
C LEU A 30 17.73 7.50 9.09
N LEU A 31 18.71 8.38 8.88
CA LEU A 31 19.78 8.65 9.84
C LEU A 31 19.33 9.49 11.05
N HIS A 32 18.21 10.21 10.95
CA HIS A 32 17.70 11.13 11.99
C HIS A 32 16.45 10.62 12.72
N GLY A 33 16.22 9.30 12.77
CA GLY A 33 15.09 8.72 13.53
C GLY A 33 13.87 8.28 12.71
N GLY A 34 13.96 8.30 11.37
CA GLY A 34 12.82 8.06 10.48
C GLY A 34 11.93 9.30 10.35
N ARG A 35 10.75 9.17 9.73
CA ARG A 35 9.73 10.25 9.73
C ARG A 35 8.32 9.71 9.85
N PHE A 36 7.50 10.47 10.57
CA PHE A 36 6.09 10.57 10.26
C PHE A 36 5.91 11.71 9.27
N GLN A 37 5.22 11.44 8.17
CA GLN A 37 4.96 12.45 7.15
C GLN A 37 3.51 12.91 7.22
N ALA A 38 3.33 14.23 7.26
CA ALA A 38 2.02 14.90 7.29
C ALA A 38 1.08 14.28 8.34
N GLU A 39 -0.12 13.89 7.95
CA GLU A 39 -1.16 13.42 8.88
C GLU A 39 -0.87 12.02 9.44
N GLU A 40 0.13 11.29 8.92
CA GLU A 40 0.55 10.00 9.50
C GLU A 40 0.90 10.13 10.99
N GLY A 41 1.60 11.20 11.38
CA GLY A 41 2.00 11.44 12.76
C GLY A 41 0.91 12.11 13.60
N CYS A 42 0.35 13.20 13.08
CA CYS A 42 -0.57 14.05 13.84
C CYS A 42 -2.05 13.63 13.77
N VAL A 43 -2.41 12.64 12.94
CA VAL A 43 -3.79 12.13 12.90
C VAL A 43 -3.80 10.64 13.19
N PHE A 44 -3.14 9.84 12.35
CA PHE A 44 -3.19 8.39 12.44
C PHE A 44 -2.47 7.86 13.68
N PHE A 45 -1.23 8.29 13.89
CA PHE A 45 -0.44 7.86 15.03
C PHE A 45 -0.94 8.44 16.36
N GLU A 46 -1.34 9.71 16.39
CA GLU A 46 -2.03 10.29 17.57
C GLU A 46 -3.26 9.45 17.95
N LYS A 47 -4.11 9.12 16.97
CA LYS A 47 -5.30 8.29 17.21
C LYS A 47 -4.93 6.92 17.75
N ALA A 48 -3.91 6.28 17.17
CA ALA A 48 -3.38 5.00 17.63
C ALA A 48 -2.85 5.02 19.07
N TRP A 49 -2.26 6.15 19.48
CA TRP A 49 -1.68 6.33 20.81
C TRP A 49 -2.74 6.45 21.90
N TYR A 50 -3.79 7.23 21.66
CA TYR A 50 -4.80 7.55 22.69
C TYR A 50 -6.07 6.70 22.64
N SER A 51 -6.37 6.06 21.51
CA SER A 51 -7.62 5.30 21.34
C SER A 51 -7.44 3.81 21.65
N SER A 52 -8.56 3.12 21.81
CA SER A 52 -8.59 1.65 21.77
C SER A 52 -8.10 1.15 20.40
N TRP A 53 -7.61 -0.09 20.36
CA TRP A 53 -7.07 -0.68 19.13
C TRP A 53 -8.08 -0.67 17.98
N TYR A 54 -9.36 -0.93 18.25
CA TYR A 54 -10.42 -0.92 17.23
C TYR A 54 -10.78 0.51 16.79
N GLY A 55 -10.80 1.47 17.73
CA GLY A 55 -11.07 2.87 17.43
C GLY A 55 -9.97 3.53 16.61
N ALA A 56 -8.73 3.05 16.75
CA ALA A 56 -7.61 3.42 15.90
C ALA A 56 -7.66 2.72 14.54
N LEU A 57 -7.91 1.40 14.52
CA LEU A 57 -7.88 0.61 13.30
C LEU A 57 -8.96 1.01 12.29
N PHE A 58 -10.16 1.34 12.78
CA PHE A 58 -11.31 1.74 11.95
C PHE A 58 -11.56 3.25 11.94
N HIS A 59 -10.52 4.05 12.22
CA HIS A 59 -10.61 5.49 12.12
C HIS A 59 -10.82 5.95 10.66
N SER A 60 -11.92 6.67 10.40
CA SER A 60 -12.18 7.32 9.11
C SER A 60 -11.44 8.66 9.03
N PHE A 61 -10.74 8.90 7.92
CA PHE A 61 -10.07 10.17 7.62
C PHE A 61 -10.29 10.55 6.15
N GLY A 62 -10.81 11.75 5.90
CA GLY A 62 -11.17 12.17 4.54
C GLY A 62 -12.43 11.47 3.99
N GLY A 63 -13.23 10.87 4.86
CA GLY A 63 -14.49 10.20 4.54
C GLY A 63 -14.33 8.77 4.03
N TYR A 64 -13.26 8.09 4.41
CA TYR A 64 -13.02 6.67 4.19
C TYR A 64 -11.98 6.16 5.21
N ILE A 65 -11.92 4.85 5.45
CA ILE A 65 -10.83 4.28 6.27
C ILE A 65 -9.58 4.08 5.42
N ASN A 66 -8.41 4.34 5.99
CA ASN A 66 -7.15 3.92 5.42
C ASN A 66 -6.57 2.82 6.31
N ILE A 67 -6.98 1.57 6.08
CA ILE A 67 -6.61 0.43 6.94
C ILE A 67 -5.09 0.26 7.04
N MET A 68 -4.35 0.61 5.98
CA MET A 68 -2.89 0.53 5.99
C MET A 68 -2.26 1.59 6.88
N ALA A 69 -2.74 2.83 6.85
CA ALA A 69 -2.26 3.89 7.72
C ALA A 69 -2.67 3.68 9.19
N ASN A 70 -3.93 3.30 9.41
CA ASN A 70 -4.44 2.97 10.73
C ASN A 70 -3.70 1.77 11.33
N GLY A 71 -3.53 0.71 10.55
CA GLY A 71 -2.87 -0.51 10.99
C GLY A 71 -1.38 -0.33 11.21
N SER A 72 -0.67 0.37 10.32
CA SER A 72 0.77 0.63 10.47
C SER A 72 1.07 1.45 11.73
N THR A 73 0.30 2.52 11.97
CA THR A 73 0.49 3.40 13.12
C THR A 73 0.04 2.75 14.42
N LEU A 74 -1.03 1.93 14.39
CA LEU A 74 -1.42 1.09 15.52
C LEU A 74 -0.31 0.10 15.88
N LEU A 75 0.24 -0.62 14.90
CA LEU A 75 1.37 -1.52 15.15
C LEU A 75 2.58 -0.75 15.70
N ALA A 76 2.94 0.38 15.09
CA ALA A 76 4.05 1.21 15.55
C ALA A 76 3.87 1.70 17.00
N SER A 77 2.64 2.06 17.40
CA SER A 77 2.33 2.52 18.76
C SER A 77 2.47 1.43 19.83
N ARG A 78 2.40 0.15 19.45
CA ARG A 78 2.38 -0.98 20.39
C ARG A 78 3.67 -1.81 20.39
N LEU A 79 4.38 -1.85 19.27
CA LEU A 79 5.54 -2.72 19.11
C LEU A 79 6.85 -2.08 19.56
N VAL A 80 6.95 -0.75 19.52
CA VAL A 80 8.21 -0.03 19.76
C VAL A 80 7.99 1.26 20.55
N PRO A 81 9.04 1.78 21.23
CA PRO A 81 9.01 3.13 21.79
C PRO A 81 8.74 4.19 20.72
N LEU A 82 8.16 5.32 21.13
CA LEU A 82 7.80 6.44 20.23
C LEU A 82 8.93 6.86 19.29
N ALA A 83 10.18 6.91 19.78
CA ALA A 83 11.35 7.29 19.00
C ALA A 83 11.62 6.36 17.79
N TYR A 84 11.14 5.11 17.83
CA TYR A 84 11.31 4.13 16.76
C TYR A 84 10.04 3.88 15.93
N ALA A 85 8.91 4.43 16.35
CA ALA A 85 7.62 4.25 15.67
C ALA A 85 7.66 4.66 14.17
N PRO A 86 8.34 5.75 13.77
CA PRO A 86 8.50 6.09 12.36
C PRO A 86 9.18 5.01 11.52
N TYR A 87 10.16 4.29 12.08
CA TYR A 87 10.82 3.21 11.33
C TYR A 87 9.86 2.06 11.03
N VAL A 88 8.91 1.78 11.92
CA VAL A 88 7.90 0.73 11.71
C VAL A 88 6.95 1.12 10.58
N THR A 89 6.41 2.34 10.57
CA THR A 89 5.51 2.79 9.50
C THR A 89 6.22 2.85 8.15
N MET A 90 7.45 3.35 8.11
CA MET A 90 8.29 3.36 6.91
C MET A 90 8.61 1.94 6.40
N SER A 91 8.91 1.00 7.30
CA SER A 91 9.21 -0.39 6.92
C SER A 91 7.99 -1.09 6.32
N ILE A 92 6.82 -0.89 6.93
CA ILE A 92 5.56 -1.41 6.38
C ILE A 92 5.30 -0.80 5.00
N ALA A 93 5.42 0.52 4.86
CA ALA A 93 5.24 1.19 3.57
C ALA A 93 6.20 0.67 2.49
N LEU A 94 7.47 0.47 2.84
CA LEU A 94 8.47 -0.12 1.94
C LEU A 94 8.05 -1.51 1.47
N VAL A 95 7.60 -2.38 2.38
CA VAL A 95 7.14 -3.74 2.03
C VAL A 95 6.03 -3.68 0.96
N PHE A 96 5.03 -2.83 1.14
CA PHE A 96 3.95 -2.70 0.16
C PHE A 96 4.38 -2.02 -1.14
N GLN A 97 5.30 -1.05 -1.07
CA GLN A 97 5.90 -0.44 -2.26
C GLN A 97 6.71 -1.45 -3.09
N LEU A 98 7.28 -2.48 -2.46
CA LEU A 98 7.99 -3.57 -3.13
C LEU A 98 7.07 -4.64 -3.74
N MET A 99 5.77 -4.64 -3.45
CA MET A 99 4.85 -5.67 -3.98
C MET A 99 4.68 -5.59 -5.50
N ALA A 100 4.55 -4.38 -6.05
CA ALA A 100 4.46 -4.18 -7.50
C ALA A 100 5.70 -4.69 -8.27
N PRO A 101 6.94 -4.27 -7.93
CA PRO A 101 8.13 -4.83 -8.59
C PRO A 101 8.29 -6.32 -8.33
N PHE A 102 7.95 -6.83 -7.13
CA PHE A 102 7.97 -8.26 -6.86
C PHE A 102 7.04 -9.04 -7.81
N MET A 103 5.83 -8.54 -8.04
CA MET A 103 4.89 -9.15 -8.99
C MET A 103 5.43 -9.17 -10.43
N LEU A 104 5.99 -8.05 -10.90
CA LEU A 104 6.59 -7.98 -12.25
C LEU A 104 7.76 -8.95 -12.43
N LEU A 105 8.62 -9.09 -11.40
CA LEU A 105 9.75 -10.00 -11.43
C LEU A 105 9.34 -11.48 -11.38
N THR A 106 8.18 -11.77 -10.82
CA THR A 106 7.70 -13.14 -10.62
C THR A 106 6.57 -13.56 -11.56
N ALA A 107 6.11 -12.63 -12.41
CA ALA A 107 5.13 -12.87 -13.45
C ALA A 107 5.56 -14.00 -14.40
N LYS A 108 4.56 -14.71 -14.93
CA LYS A 108 4.74 -15.81 -15.89
C LYS A 108 4.26 -15.46 -17.29
N ASP A 109 3.76 -14.24 -17.48
CA ASP A 109 3.26 -13.72 -18.73
C ASP A 109 4.37 -13.68 -19.81
N GLU A 110 4.02 -14.04 -21.04
CA GLU A 110 4.97 -14.18 -22.15
C GLU A 110 5.69 -12.87 -22.49
N TRP A 111 4.99 -11.74 -22.39
CA TRP A 111 5.57 -10.41 -22.64
C TRP A 111 6.61 -10.00 -21.58
N LEU A 112 6.59 -10.62 -20.39
CA LEU A 112 7.60 -10.48 -19.32
C LEU A 112 8.59 -11.67 -19.27
N SER A 113 8.70 -12.47 -20.34
CA SER A 113 9.61 -13.61 -20.39
C SER A 113 11.09 -13.20 -20.34
N SER A 114 11.45 -12.08 -20.96
CA SER A 114 12.83 -11.59 -21.01
C SER A 114 13.26 -10.89 -19.72
N THR A 115 14.44 -11.26 -19.20
CA THR A 115 15.08 -10.60 -18.04
C THR A 115 15.25 -9.10 -18.26
N ARG A 116 15.57 -8.66 -19.48
CA ARG A 116 15.72 -7.23 -19.79
C ARG A 116 14.39 -6.51 -19.64
N THR A 117 13.30 -7.07 -20.15
CA THR A 117 11.96 -6.49 -20.02
C THR A 117 11.54 -6.38 -18.55
N ARG A 118 11.85 -7.39 -17.73
CA ARG A 118 11.59 -7.34 -16.28
C ARG A 118 12.36 -6.23 -15.59
N ILE A 119 13.66 -6.09 -15.88
CA ILE A 119 14.51 -5.02 -15.32
C ILE A 119 13.97 -3.65 -15.74
N VAL A 120 13.63 -3.48 -17.02
CA VAL A 120 13.06 -2.22 -17.53
C VAL A 120 11.74 -1.91 -16.85
N ALA A 121 10.82 -2.87 -16.75
CA ALA A 121 9.52 -2.67 -16.10
C ALA A 121 9.67 -2.27 -14.62
N VAL A 122 10.58 -2.89 -13.89
CA VAL A 122 10.90 -2.52 -12.50
C VAL A 122 11.59 -1.18 -12.40
N ALA A 123 12.52 -0.88 -13.31
CA ALA A 123 13.22 0.40 -13.36
C ALA A 123 12.24 1.55 -13.63
N LEU A 124 11.26 1.36 -14.52
CA LEU A 124 10.20 2.34 -14.75
C LEU A 124 9.48 2.70 -13.45
N LEU A 125 9.11 1.71 -12.62
CA LEU A 125 8.51 1.97 -11.31
C LEU A 125 9.43 2.77 -10.36
N LEU A 126 10.74 2.55 -10.45
CA LEU A 126 11.73 3.26 -9.62
C LEU A 126 11.91 4.72 -10.08
N PHE A 127 11.88 4.96 -11.39
CA PHE A 127 12.17 6.26 -12.00
C PHE A 127 10.93 7.09 -12.31
N VAL A 128 9.71 6.58 -12.08
CA VAL A 128 8.52 7.45 -12.03
C VAL A 128 8.84 8.57 -11.04
N PRO A 129 8.67 9.85 -11.42
CA PRO A 129 8.86 10.96 -10.51
C PRO A 129 7.83 10.84 -9.38
N GLN A 130 8.27 10.28 -8.26
CA GLN A 130 7.48 10.21 -7.04
C GLN A 130 7.90 11.38 -6.15
N SER A 131 6.92 12.12 -5.64
CA SER A 131 7.21 13.11 -4.63
C SER A 131 7.75 12.43 -3.36
N VAL A 132 8.59 13.16 -2.63
CA VAL A 132 9.07 12.78 -1.28
C VAL A 132 7.87 12.53 -0.35
N GLU A 133 6.75 13.18 -0.61
CA GLU A 133 5.49 13.01 0.10
C GLU A 133 4.89 11.63 -0.12
N VAL A 134 4.98 11.03 -1.32
CA VAL A 134 4.26 9.79 -1.63
C VAL A 134 5.03 8.52 -1.31
N SER A 135 6.36 8.55 -1.34
CA SER A 135 7.17 7.33 -1.20
C SER A 135 7.48 6.98 0.25
N VAL A 136 7.55 5.68 0.58
CA VAL A 136 7.95 5.17 1.91
C VAL A 136 7.15 5.81 3.06
N GLN A 137 5.84 5.94 2.86
CA GLN A 137 4.88 6.42 3.87
C GLN A 137 3.63 5.54 3.88
N SER A 138 3.12 5.23 5.06
CA SER A 138 2.02 4.27 5.22
C SER A 138 0.68 4.81 4.74
N MET A 139 0.43 6.12 4.87
CA MET A 139 -0.77 6.74 4.32
C MET A 139 -0.89 6.57 2.80
N HIS A 140 0.21 6.74 2.08
CA HIS A 140 0.26 6.66 0.63
C HIS A 140 0.45 5.23 0.10
N THR A 141 0.55 4.25 1.01
CA THR A 141 0.50 2.83 0.63
C THR A 141 -0.76 2.48 -0.16
N GLN A 142 -1.86 3.22 0.02
CA GLN A 142 -3.07 3.10 -0.81
C GLN A 142 -2.79 3.23 -2.32
N PHE A 143 -1.83 4.06 -2.74
CA PHE A 143 -1.48 4.21 -4.17
C PHE A 143 -0.68 3.01 -4.68
N HIS A 144 0.23 2.48 -3.86
CA HIS A 144 0.97 1.27 -4.18
C HIS A 144 0.04 0.05 -4.26
N LEU A 145 -0.96 -0.03 -3.39
CA LEU A 145 -2.00 -1.06 -3.45
C LEU A 145 -2.90 -0.92 -4.68
N ALA A 146 -3.29 0.30 -5.06
CA ALA A 146 -4.04 0.54 -6.30
C ALA A 146 -3.23 0.11 -7.53
N LEU A 147 -1.93 0.43 -7.58
CA LEU A 147 -1.02 -0.07 -8.62
C LEU A 147 -0.96 -1.60 -8.63
N CYS A 148 -0.85 -2.24 -7.46
CA CYS A 148 -0.89 -3.70 -7.36
C CYS A 148 -2.21 -4.26 -7.91
N CYS A 149 -3.36 -3.66 -7.58
CA CYS A 149 -4.66 -4.08 -8.13
C CYS A 149 -4.68 -4.00 -9.66
N GLY A 150 -4.16 -2.92 -10.24
CA GLY A 150 -4.01 -2.78 -11.70
C GLY A 150 -3.09 -3.83 -12.32
N LEU A 151 -1.97 -4.15 -11.67
CA LEU A 151 -1.08 -5.23 -12.12
C LEU A 151 -1.74 -6.61 -12.01
N ILE A 152 -2.49 -6.89 -10.95
CA ILE A 152 -3.25 -8.14 -10.77
C ILE A 152 -4.28 -8.31 -11.90
N LEU A 153 -4.98 -7.22 -12.24
CA LEU A 153 -5.93 -7.17 -13.34
C LEU A 153 -5.26 -7.49 -14.69
N ALA A 154 -4.08 -6.92 -14.94
CA ALA A 154 -3.37 -7.05 -16.21
C ALA A 154 -2.63 -8.39 -16.38
N LEU A 155 -2.05 -8.92 -15.31
CA LEU A 155 -1.24 -10.14 -15.34
C LEU A 155 -2.10 -11.40 -15.29
N ALA A 156 -1.59 -12.49 -15.86
CA ALA A 156 -2.17 -13.81 -15.74
C ALA A 156 -2.36 -14.22 -14.26
N THR A 157 -3.38 -15.05 -14.02
CA THR A 157 -3.66 -15.59 -12.69
C THR A 157 -2.53 -16.53 -12.24
N THR A 158 -2.26 -16.53 -10.95
CA THR A 158 -1.27 -17.42 -10.33
C THR A 158 -1.94 -18.38 -9.34
N SER A 159 -1.24 -19.44 -8.95
CA SER A 159 -1.70 -20.40 -7.94
C SER A 159 -0.74 -20.49 -6.73
N GLY A 160 -1.23 -21.06 -5.64
CA GLY A 160 -0.45 -21.29 -4.41
C GLY A 160 -0.27 -20.02 -3.59
N TRP A 161 0.88 -19.86 -2.92
CA TRP A 161 1.10 -18.73 -2.01
C TRP A 161 0.97 -17.34 -2.67
N ARG A 162 1.29 -17.23 -3.97
CA ARG A 162 1.17 -15.97 -4.74
C ARG A 162 -0.28 -15.56 -4.99
N GLU A 163 -1.17 -16.54 -5.10
CA GLU A 163 -2.61 -16.29 -5.18
C GLU A 163 -3.10 -15.63 -3.89
N TYR A 164 -2.79 -16.21 -2.74
CA TYR A 164 -3.15 -15.62 -1.44
C TYR A 164 -2.56 -14.22 -1.24
N MET A 165 -1.31 -14.00 -1.66
CA MET A 165 -0.71 -12.67 -1.64
C MET A 165 -1.53 -11.68 -2.50
N ARG A 166 -1.88 -12.05 -3.74
CA ARG A 166 -2.70 -11.22 -4.64
C ARG A 166 -4.08 -10.93 -4.03
N LEU A 167 -4.75 -11.94 -3.48
CA LEU A 167 -6.04 -11.76 -2.81
C LEU A 167 -5.92 -10.84 -1.59
N GLY A 168 -4.85 -10.95 -0.81
CA GLY A 168 -4.57 -10.02 0.28
C GLY A 168 -4.42 -8.58 -0.20
N LEU A 169 -3.70 -8.35 -1.30
CA LEU A 169 -3.56 -7.02 -1.90
C LEU A 169 -4.90 -6.48 -2.45
N LEU A 170 -5.71 -7.33 -3.08
CA LEU A 170 -7.06 -6.97 -3.57
C LEU A 170 -8.04 -6.67 -2.44
N PHE A 171 -7.85 -7.29 -1.27
CA PHE A 171 -8.65 -7.02 -0.09
C PHE A 171 -8.22 -5.71 0.59
N LEU A 172 -6.91 -5.53 0.82
CA LEU A 172 -6.37 -4.37 1.50
C LEU A 172 -6.49 -3.09 0.66
N GLY A 173 -6.38 -3.18 -0.66
CA GLY A 173 -6.41 -2.02 -1.55
C GLY A 173 -7.66 -1.15 -1.36
N PRO A 174 -8.87 -1.67 -1.61
CA PRO A 174 -10.10 -0.89 -1.47
C PRO A 174 -10.34 -0.37 -0.04
N LEU A 175 -9.92 -1.13 0.98
CA LEU A 175 -10.01 -0.73 2.39
C LEU A 175 -8.96 0.32 2.80
N SER A 176 -8.01 0.64 1.92
CA SER A 176 -7.00 1.66 2.18
C SER A 176 -7.31 2.98 1.49
N GLY A 177 -8.12 2.96 0.43
CA GLY A 177 -8.46 4.18 -0.30
C GLY A 177 -9.24 3.98 -1.58
N PRO A 178 -9.81 5.08 -2.11
CA PRO A 178 -10.73 5.06 -3.26
C PRO A 178 -10.05 4.64 -4.58
N GLY A 179 -8.72 4.76 -4.68
CA GLY A 179 -7.98 4.42 -5.90
C GLY A 179 -8.08 2.93 -6.29
N ALA A 180 -8.18 2.03 -5.31
CA ALA A 180 -8.40 0.61 -5.58
C ALA A 180 -9.90 0.27 -5.74
N VAL A 181 -10.79 1.01 -5.07
CA VAL A 181 -12.25 0.89 -5.24
C VAL A 181 -12.64 1.12 -6.70
N SER A 182 -12.04 2.11 -7.36
CA SER A 182 -12.33 2.41 -8.78
C SER A 182 -11.91 1.30 -9.75
N MET A 183 -11.06 0.35 -9.32
CA MET A 183 -10.65 -0.80 -10.14
C MET A 183 -11.68 -1.95 -10.12
N ALA A 184 -12.61 -1.98 -9.15
CA ALA A 184 -13.56 -3.07 -9.00
C ALA A 184 -14.42 -3.34 -10.26
N PRO A 185 -14.96 -2.32 -10.97
CA PRO A 185 -15.70 -2.54 -12.21
C PRO A 185 -14.86 -3.19 -13.32
N LEU A 186 -13.55 -2.91 -13.36
CA LEU A 186 -12.65 -3.51 -14.34
C LEU A 186 -12.40 -4.99 -14.06
N PHE A 187 -12.43 -5.42 -12.80
CA PHE A 187 -12.39 -6.85 -12.44
C PHE A 187 -13.67 -7.58 -12.83
N VAL A 188 -14.83 -6.94 -12.70
CA VAL A 188 -16.10 -7.49 -13.21
C VAL A 188 -16.01 -7.65 -14.72
N LEU A 189 -15.56 -6.61 -15.43
CA LEU A 189 -15.36 -6.66 -16.88
C LEU A 189 -14.37 -7.77 -17.27
N ARG A 190 -13.25 -7.89 -16.55
CA ARG A 190 -12.25 -8.94 -16.80
C ARG A 190 -12.82 -10.33 -16.58
N LEU A 191 -13.63 -10.55 -15.55
CA LEU A 191 -14.30 -11.82 -15.31
C LEU A 191 -15.29 -12.19 -16.43
N PHE A 192 -15.95 -11.20 -17.02
CA PHE A 192 -16.87 -11.42 -18.15
C PHE A 192 -16.16 -12.04 -19.36
N PHE A 193 -14.94 -11.59 -19.64
CA PHE A 193 -14.09 -12.12 -20.71
C PHE A 193 -13.34 -13.40 -20.29
N ASP A 194 -12.68 -13.37 -19.14
CA ASP A 194 -11.90 -14.48 -18.60
C ASP A 194 -12.69 -15.22 -17.52
N ARG A 195 -13.55 -16.15 -17.94
CA ARG A 195 -14.47 -16.89 -17.08
C ARG A 195 -13.81 -18.03 -16.29
N THR A 196 -12.75 -17.71 -15.56
CA THR A 196 -12.02 -18.70 -14.73
C THR A 196 -12.38 -18.55 -13.25
N ARG A 197 -12.24 -19.65 -12.48
CA ARG A 197 -12.48 -19.63 -11.02
C ARG A 197 -11.57 -18.63 -10.30
N ALA A 198 -10.29 -18.56 -10.69
CA ALA A 198 -9.35 -17.61 -10.10
C ALA A 198 -9.78 -16.16 -10.33
N ARG A 199 -10.24 -15.82 -11.54
CA ARG A 199 -10.78 -14.46 -11.84
C ARG A 199 -12.06 -14.16 -11.08
N LEU A 200 -12.92 -15.16 -10.87
CA LEU A 200 -14.12 -15.00 -10.05
C LEU A 200 -13.74 -14.65 -8.61
N VAL A 201 -12.78 -15.36 -8.02
CA VAL A 201 -12.32 -15.08 -6.65
C VAL A 201 -11.67 -13.71 -6.56
N GLU A 202 -10.77 -13.34 -7.48
CA GLU A 202 -10.17 -11.98 -7.53
C GLU A 202 -11.26 -10.90 -7.60
N CYS A 203 -12.28 -11.09 -8.46
CA CYS A 203 -13.41 -10.17 -8.60
C CYS A 203 -14.25 -10.08 -7.32
N LEU A 204 -14.60 -11.20 -6.70
CA LEU A 204 -15.40 -11.22 -5.47
C LEU A 204 -14.67 -10.53 -4.31
N VAL A 205 -13.36 -10.74 -4.18
CA VAL A 205 -12.57 -10.11 -3.12
C VAL A 205 -12.52 -8.60 -3.29
N ILE A 206 -12.16 -8.08 -4.48
CA ILE A 206 -12.06 -6.63 -4.68
C ILE A 206 -13.43 -5.95 -4.61
N VAL A 207 -14.50 -6.56 -5.15
CA VAL A 207 -15.87 -6.02 -5.08
C VAL A 207 -16.37 -6.03 -3.63
N GLY A 208 -16.16 -7.13 -2.89
CA GLY A 208 -16.56 -7.23 -1.49
C GLY A 208 -15.85 -6.21 -0.60
N ALA A 209 -14.54 -6.05 -0.76
CA ALA A 209 -13.77 -5.03 -0.04
C ALA A 209 -14.20 -3.60 -0.43
N SER A 210 -14.45 -3.35 -1.71
CA SER A 210 -14.96 -2.06 -2.22
C SER A 210 -16.34 -1.74 -1.67
N ALA A 211 -17.25 -2.72 -1.66
CA ALA A 211 -18.58 -2.56 -1.08
C ALA A 211 -18.49 -2.30 0.43
N THR A 212 -17.60 -3.00 1.14
CA THR A 212 -17.37 -2.75 2.57
C THR A 212 -16.92 -1.32 2.82
N GLN A 213 -15.96 -0.82 2.04
CA GLN A 213 -15.49 0.56 2.12
C GLN A 213 -16.63 1.56 1.89
N LEU A 214 -17.41 1.36 0.84
CA LEU A 214 -18.47 2.28 0.42
C LEU A 214 -19.71 2.24 1.33
N LEU A 215 -20.03 1.10 1.92
CA LEU A 215 -21.24 0.94 2.73
C LEU A 215 -21.02 1.35 4.19
N PHE A 216 -19.85 1.05 4.76
CA PHE A 216 -19.62 1.23 6.20
C PHE A 216 -18.75 2.43 6.55
N PHE A 217 -17.87 2.86 5.64
CA PHE A 217 -16.84 3.83 5.97
C PHE A 217 -16.85 5.07 5.07
N PHE A 218 -17.64 5.08 4.01
CA PHE A 218 -17.71 6.21 3.11
C PHE A 218 -18.65 7.29 3.64
N GLU A 219 -18.06 8.40 4.07
CA GLU A 219 -18.80 9.56 4.58
C GLU A 219 -18.90 10.65 3.50
N LYS A 220 -20.11 11.23 3.39
CA LYS A 220 -20.37 12.35 2.48
C LYS A 220 -19.60 13.59 2.93
N TYR A 221 -19.26 14.46 1.99
CA TYR A 221 -18.40 15.62 2.23
C TYR A 221 -18.78 16.48 3.44
N GLY A 222 -20.08 16.67 3.71
CA GLY A 222 -20.57 17.46 4.86
C GLY A 222 -20.43 16.81 6.23
N GLU A 223 -20.16 15.50 6.28
CA GLU A 223 -19.97 14.72 7.52
C GLU A 223 -18.51 14.35 7.76
N ARG A 224 -17.63 14.68 6.80
CA ARG A 224 -16.21 14.38 6.92
C ARG A 224 -15.63 15.17 8.08
N THR A 225 -14.98 14.46 9.00
CA THR A 225 -14.12 15.06 10.03
C THR A 225 -12.85 15.63 9.37
N TYR A 226 -12.99 16.73 8.65
CA TYR A 226 -11.95 17.75 8.59
C TYR A 226 -12.10 18.50 9.90
N ASN A 227 -11.42 18.06 10.96
CA ASN A 227 -11.36 18.86 12.18
C ASN A 227 -10.54 20.12 11.87
N SER A 228 -11.20 21.11 11.26
CA SER A 228 -10.71 22.48 11.04
C SER A 228 -10.61 23.26 12.37
N THR A 229 -10.85 22.59 13.50
CA THR A 229 -10.46 23.06 14.83
C THR A 229 -8.95 22.97 15.08
N TRP A 230 -8.13 23.22 14.06
CA TRP A 230 -6.91 23.98 14.29
C TRP A 230 -7.30 25.42 14.62
N ARG A 231 -7.97 25.62 15.77
CA ARG A 231 -7.80 26.88 16.47
C ARG A 231 -6.32 26.91 16.74
N VAL A 232 -5.60 27.70 15.94
CA VAL A 232 -4.37 28.35 16.36
C VAL A 232 -4.66 28.80 17.78
N ARG A 233 -4.16 28.07 18.78
CA ARG A 233 -3.90 28.69 20.06
C ARG A 233 -2.91 29.77 19.69
N LYS A 234 -3.42 30.98 19.46
CA LYS A 234 -2.63 32.18 19.63
C LYS A 234 -2.16 32.06 21.07
N THR A 235 -0.95 31.55 21.24
CA THR A 235 -0.19 31.83 22.45
C THR A 235 -0.12 33.36 22.50
N PRO A 236 -0.74 34.03 23.48
CA PRO A 236 -0.08 35.25 23.95
C PRO A 236 1.28 34.77 24.49
N TRP A 237 2.32 35.60 24.41
CA TRP A 237 3.71 35.28 24.80
C TRP A 237 4.55 34.60 23.71
N LEU A 238 4.96 35.38 22.70
CA LEU A 238 6.32 35.92 22.54
C LEU A 238 6.41 36.74 21.24
#